data_AF-A0A3M2R3N1-F1
#
_entry.id   AF-A0A3M2R3N1-F1
#
_cell.length_a   1.000
_cell.length_b   1.000
_cell.length_c   1.000
_cell.angle_alpha   90.00
_cell.angle_beta   90.00
_cell.angle_gamma   90.00
#
_symmetry.space_group_name_H-M   'P 1'
#
loop_
_entity.id
_entity.type
_entity.pdbx_description
1 polymer ?
#
loop_
_entity_poly.entity_id
_entity_poly.type
_entity_poly.pdbx_seq_one_letter_code
_entity_poly.pdbx_strand_id
1 'polypeptide(L)'
;MVSAFFFPVNLTNPDSSHPDLPRLSSTTKADRTAIREYLSQVVEARYDQPLASFTWKDIADLVVRRYAKELSSMADTNSTETLASRIHFLLEVFIDYSVANEELRITEAKDRCSTFYIQTMLLETEVDRLIYSGFRAVNAEICATLFNIRTFLGSNLDDDATLKDVKENLRSLMDYLSWRGYVTTDSKMAR
;
A
#
# COMPACT_ATOMS: atom_id res chain seq x y z
N MET A 1 -1.25 -11.14 -15.68
CA MET A 1 -0.99 -11.54 -14.28
C MET A 1 0.26 -12.37 -14.31
N VAL A 2 1.22 -12.13 -13.42
CA VAL A 2 2.41 -12.97 -13.22
C VAL A 2 2.38 -13.41 -11.77
N SER A 3 2.54 -14.70 -11.52
CA SER A 3 2.52 -15.29 -10.18
C SER A 3 3.62 -16.33 -10.08
N ALA A 4 4.32 -16.38 -8.94
CA ALA A 4 5.31 -17.40 -8.67
C ALA A 4 4.70 -18.83 -8.70
N PHE A 5 3.40 -18.95 -8.43
CA PHE A 5 2.65 -20.21 -8.53
C PHE A 5 2.53 -20.77 -9.95
N PHE A 6 2.89 -20.00 -10.98
CA PHE A 6 2.91 -20.49 -12.36
C PHE A 6 4.16 -21.32 -12.68
N PHE A 7 5.14 -21.34 -11.77
CA PHE A 7 6.41 -22.00 -11.96
C PHE A 7 6.55 -23.16 -10.98
N PRO A 8 7.18 -24.28 -11.39
CA PRO A 8 7.40 -25.44 -10.53
C PRO A 8 8.58 -25.20 -9.57
N VAL A 9 8.46 -24.21 -8.70
CA VAL A 9 9.53 -23.75 -7.81
C VAL A 9 9.16 -23.96 -6.35
N ASN A 10 10.17 -24.15 -5.49
CA ASN A 10 9.93 -24.30 -4.05
C ASN A 10 9.58 -22.95 -3.42
N LEU A 11 8.31 -22.80 -3.03
CA LEU A 11 7.78 -21.61 -2.35
C LEU A 11 7.69 -21.74 -0.83
N THR A 12 8.23 -22.83 -0.25
CA THR A 12 8.17 -23.08 1.19
C THR A 12 8.87 -21.96 1.95
N ASN A 13 8.18 -21.38 2.93
CA ASN A 13 8.79 -20.41 3.83
C ASN A 13 9.82 -21.10 4.73
N PRO A 14 11.10 -20.68 4.73
CA PRO A 14 12.07 -21.18 5.69
C PRO A 14 11.76 -20.76 7.14
N ASP A 15 10.91 -19.75 7.33
CA ASP A 15 10.41 -19.35 8.63
C ASP A 15 9.24 -20.26 9.07
N SER A 16 9.51 -21.10 10.07
CA SER A 16 8.54 -22.05 10.62
C SER A 16 7.38 -21.40 11.38
N SER A 17 7.49 -20.13 11.75
CA SER A 17 6.40 -19.39 12.40
C SER A 17 5.35 -18.90 11.39
N HIS A 18 5.70 -18.84 10.10
CA HIS A 18 4.84 -18.36 9.02
C HIS A 18 4.86 -19.29 7.79
N PRO A 19 4.56 -20.59 7.93
CA PRO A 19 4.62 -21.55 6.83
C PRO A 19 3.59 -21.24 5.72
N ASP A 20 2.58 -20.42 6.02
CA ASP A 20 1.53 -19.95 5.13
C ASP A 20 1.97 -18.84 4.16
N LEU A 21 3.10 -18.18 4.41
CA LEU A 21 3.59 -17.07 3.59
C LEU A 21 4.63 -17.55 2.57
N PRO A 22 4.27 -17.81 1.30
CA PRO A 22 5.20 -18.35 0.32
C PRO A 22 6.40 -17.43 0.07
N ARG A 23 7.61 -18.01 0.01
CA ARG A 23 8.87 -17.29 -0.23
C ARG A 23 9.64 -17.87 -1.41
N LEU A 24 10.25 -16.99 -2.21
CA LEU A 24 11.18 -17.39 -3.29
C LEU A 24 12.60 -17.67 -2.78
N SER A 25 12.84 -17.64 -1.46
CA SER A 25 14.17 -17.82 -0.86
C SER A 25 14.81 -19.17 -1.17
N SER A 26 13.98 -20.20 -1.37
CA SER A 26 14.41 -21.58 -1.64
C SER A 26 14.59 -21.89 -3.14
N THR A 27 14.48 -20.88 -4.00
CA THR A 27 14.55 -21.07 -5.46
C THR A 27 15.99 -21.04 -5.98
N THR A 28 16.27 -21.87 -6.99
CA THR A 28 17.59 -21.90 -7.61
C THR A 28 17.84 -20.65 -8.45
N LYS A 29 19.09 -20.43 -8.89
CA LYS A 29 19.39 -19.34 -9.82
C LYS A 29 18.67 -19.54 -11.17
N ALA A 30 18.58 -20.77 -11.66
CA ALA A 30 17.91 -21.10 -12.91
C ALA A 30 16.41 -20.78 -12.84
N ASP A 31 15.75 -21.16 -11.74
CA ASP A 31 14.33 -20.86 -11.50
C ASP A 31 14.06 -19.36 -11.56
N ARG A 32 14.89 -18.57 -10.88
CA ARG A 32 14.77 -17.10 -10.87
C ARG A 32 15.01 -16.47 -12.24
N THR A 33 15.92 -17.04 -13.04
CA THR A 33 16.13 -16.62 -14.42
C THR A 33 14.88 -16.88 -15.27
N ALA A 34 14.30 -18.08 -15.19
CA ALA A 34 13.09 -18.42 -15.94
C ALA A 34 11.89 -17.53 -15.56
N ILE A 35 11.71 -17.24 -14.27
CA ILE A 35 10.67 -16.31 -13.80
C ILE A 35 10.90 -14.91 -14.37
N ARG A 36 12.15 -14.43 -14.37
CA ARG A 36 12.51 -13.11 -14.92
C ARG A 36 12.27 -13.03 -16.42
N GLU A 37 12.66 -14.04 -17.18
CA GLU A 37 12.45 -14.09 -18.63
C GLU A 37 10.96 -14.08 -18.98
N TYR A 38 10.15 -14.88 -18.29
CA TYR A 38 8.70 -14.85 -18.47
C TYR A 38 8.10 -13.49 -18.10
N LEU A 39 8.54 -12.89 -17.00
CA LEU A 39 8.09 -11.55 -16.62
C LEU A 39 8.45 -10.53 -17.72
N SER A 40 9.67 -10.56 -18.26
CA SER A 40 10.07 -9.69 -19.37
C SER A 40 9.16 -9.88 -20.59
N GLN A 41 8.87 -11.12 -20.99
CA GLN A 41 7.96 -11.40 -22.10
C GLN A 41 6.55 -10.88 -21.85
N VAL A 42 6.01 -11.06 -20.63
CA VAL A 42 4.68 -10.54 -20.28
C VAL A 42 4.66 -9.01 -20.27
N VAL A 43 5.73 -8.36 -19.82
CA VAL A 43 5.87 -6.90 -19.86
C VAL A 43 5.93 -6.42 -21.31
N GLU A 44 6.80 -7.00 -22.14
CA GLU A 44 6.92 -6.67 -23.56
C GLU A 44 5.60 -6.87 -24.31
N ALA A 45 4.93 -8.00 -24.12
CA ALA A 45 3.65 -8.31 -24.78
C ALA A 45 2.51 -7.36 -24.37
N ARG A 46 2.63 -6.70 -23.22
CA ARG A 46 1.64 -5.76 -22.70
C ARG A 46 2.06 -4.30 -22.84
N TYR A 47 3.30 -4.04 -23.24
CA TYR A 47 3.91 -2.70 -23.24
C TYR A 47 3.10 -1.73 -24.10
N ASP A 48 2.69 -2.17 -25.30
CA ASP A 48 1.89 -1.37 -26.24
C ASP A 48 0.38 -1.69 -26.17
N GLN A 49 -0.05 -2.54 -25.23
CA GLN A 49 -1.48 -2.79 -25.09
C GLN A 49 -2.14 -1.57 -24.45
N PRO A 50 -3.31 -1.13 -24.96
CA PRO A 50 -4.07 -0.10 -24.28
C PRO A 50 -4.32 -0.55 -22.84
N LEU A 51 -3.91 0.25 -21.87
CA LEU A 51 -4.34 0.03 -20.50
C LEU A 51 -5.87 -0.05 -20.52
N ALA A 52 -6.43 -1.01 -19.79
CA ALA A 52 -7.87 -1.05 -19.61
C ALA A 52 -8.34 0.35 -19.22
N SER A 53 -9.41 0.86 -19.84
CA SER A 53 -9.88 2.20 -19.54
C SER A 53 -10.30 2.26 -18.07
N PHE A 54 -9.50 2.91 -17.23
CA PHE A 54 -9.82 3.18 -15.84
C PHE A 54 -10.41 4.57 -15.72
N THR A 55 -11.49 4.69 -14.97
CA THR A 55 -12.12 5.97 -14.68
C THR A 55 -11.60 6.53 -13.36
N TRP A 56 -11.78 7.84 -13.15
CA TRP A 56 -11.53 8.46 -11.84
C TRP A 56 -12.32 7.79 -10.70
N LYS A 57 -13.49 7.22 -10.99
CA LYS A 57 -14.26 6.43 -10.03
C LYS A 57 -13.53 5.16 -9.62
N ASP A 58 -12.93 4.43 -10.56
CA ASP A 58 -12.22 3.20 -10.25
C ASP A 58 -11.04 3.45 -9.32
N ILE A 59 -10.35 4.59 -9.51
CA ILE A 59 -9.28 5.05 -8.62
C ILE A 59 -9.83 5.40 -7.24
N ALA A 60 -10.93 6.14 -7.15
CA ALA A 60 -11.57 6.43 -5.86
C ALA A 60 -11.94 5.15 -5.11
N ASP A 61 -12.57 4.20 -5.79
CA ASP A 61 -12.96 2.92 -5.20
C ASP A 61 -11.73 2.09 -4.78
N LEU A 62 -10.62 2.17 -5.51
CA LEU A 62 -9.36 1.51 -5.16
C LEU A 62 -8.74 2.10 -3.90
N VAL A 63 -8.64 3.43 -3.81
CA VAL A 63 -8.09 4.15 -2.65
C VAL A 63 -8.93 3.87 -1.40
N VAL A 64 -10.27 3.96 -1.51
CA VAL A 64 -11.18 3.65 -0.39
C VAL A 64 -11.01 2.19 0.05
N ARG A 65 -11.04 1.23 -0.88
CA ARG A 65 -10.87 -0.20 -0.54
C ARG A 65 -9.53 -0.50 0.11
N ARG A 66 -8.46 0.20 -0.29
CA ARG A 66 -7.12 0.02 0.28
C ARG A 66 -7.04 0.52 1.72
N TYR A 67 -7.60 1.69 2.00
CA TYR A 67 -7.32 2.40 3.25
C TYR A 67 -8.47 2.42 4.25
N ALA A 68 -9.73 2.51 3.83
CA ALA A 68 -10.84 2.82 4.76
C ALA A 68 -10.98 1.78 5.89
N LYS A 69 -10.99 0.48 5.55
CA LYS A 69 -11.07 -0.61 6.54
C LYS A 69 -9.83 -0.68 7.43
N GLU A 70 -8.65 -0.50 6.83
CA GLU A 70 -7.38 -0.57 7.56
C GLU A 70 -7.24 0.59 8.56
N LEU A 71 -7.57 1.82 8.16
CA LEU A 71 -7.57 2.99 9.03
C LEU A 71 -8.52 2.81 10.22
N SER A 72 -9.75 2.32 9.97
CA SER A 72 -10.70 2.01 11.05
C SER A 72 -10.16 0.93 11.99
N SER A 73 -9.66 -0.17 11.44
CA SER A 73 -9.13 -1.27 12.25
C SER A 73 -7.92 -0.84 13.08
N MET A 74 -7.09 0.06 12.55
CA MET A 74 -5.94 0.63 13.28
C MET A 74 -6.39 1.63 14.36
N ALA A 75 -7.45 2.39 14.14
CA ALA A 75 -7.97 3.32 15.15
C ALA A 75 -8.57 2.58 16.38
N ASP A 76 -9.07 1.36 16.17
CA ASP A 76 -9.73 0.55 17.20
C ASP A 76 -8.80 -0.41 17.95
N THR A 77 -7.63 -0.75 17.40
CA THR A 77 -6.71 -1.70 18.04
C THR A 77 -5.97 -1.08 19.23
N ASN A 78 -5.66 -1.89 20.25
CA ASN A 78 -4.80 -1.51 21.39
C ASN A 78 -3.40 -2.10 21.30
N SER A 79 -3.08 -2.86 20.25
CA SER A 79 -1.78 -3.51 20.07
C SER A 79 -0.88 -2.65 19.18
N THR A 80 0.22 -2.15 19.74
CA THR A 80 1.28 -1.41 19.04
C THR A 80 1.93 -2.26 17.96
N GLU A 81 2.15 -3.55 18.23
CA GLU A 81 2.63 -4.53 17.24
C GLU A 81 1.68 -4.68 16.05
N THR A 82 0.38 -4.81 16.31
CA THR A 82 -0.64 -4.89 15.24
C THR A 82 -0.66 -3.61 14.41
N LEU A 83 -0.54 -2.44 15.05
CA LEU A 83 -0.40 -1.15 14.37
C LEU A 83 0.84 -1.10 13.48
N ALA A 84 2.00 -1.45 14.02
CA ALA A 84 3.27 -1.44 13.30
C ALA A 84 3.22 -2.35 12.06
N SER A 85 2.66 -3.56 12.22
CA SER A 85 2.48 -4.53 11.13
C SER A 85 1.56 -3.99 10.02
N ARG A 86 0.42 -3.37 10.38
CA ARG A 86 -0.50 -2.78 9.40
C ARG A 86 0.11 -1.57 8.68
N ILE A 87 0.78 -0.68 9.40
CA ILE A 87 1.48 0.47 8.82
C ILE A 87 2.58 0.00 7.87
N HIS A 88 3.36 -1.01 8.25
CA HIS A 88 4.36 -1.62 7.38
C HIS A 88 3.71 -2.18 6.11
N PHE A 89 2.66 -2.99 6.23
CA PHE A 89 1.92 -3.52 5.08
C PHE A 89 1.38 -2.45 4.12
N LEU A 90 0.95 -1.29 4.65
CA LEU A 90 0.44 -0.19 3.83
C LEU A 90 1.55 0.57 3.12
N LEU A 91 2.73 0.74 3.74
CA LEU A 91 3.78 1.64 3.25
C LEU A 91 4.92 0.96 2.50
N GLU A 92 5.19 -0.31 2.78
CA GLU A 92 6.41 -0.99 2.30
C GLU A 92 6.52 -1.00 0.77
N VAL A 93 5.38 -1.08 0.07
CA VAL A 93 5.31 -1.05 -1.39
C VAL A 93 5.89 0.25 -2.00
N PHE A 94 5.95 1.33 -1.23
CA PHE A 94 6.45 2.63 -1.69
C PHE A 94 7.92 2.87 -1.32
N ILE A 95 8.52 2.04 -0.46
CA ILE A 95 9.89 2.27 0.04
C ILE A 95 10.88 1.53 -0.86
N ASP A 96 11.81 2.27 -1.48
CA ASP A 96 12.93 1.66 -2.21
C ASP A 96 14.17 1.58 -1.32
N TYR A 97 14.45 0.38 -0.80
CA TYR A 97 15.61 0.12 0.04
C TYR A 97 16.95 0.08 -0.71
N SER A 98 16.96 0.19 -2.04
CA SER A 98 18.21 0.41 -2.78
C SER A 98 18.76 1.82 -2.57
N VAL A 99 17.92 2.78 -2.17
CA VAL A 99 18.33 4.14 -1.80
C VAL A 99 18.94 4.11 -0.40
N ALA A 100 20.25 4.32 -0.33
CA ALA A 100 21.02 4.22 0.91
C ALA A 100 20.68 5.31 1.93
N ASN A 101 20.49 6.56 1.47
CA ASN A 101 20.13 7.67 2.33
C ASN A 101 18.66 7.53 2.77
N GLU A 102 18.44 7.42 4.09
CA GLU A 102 17.09 7.20 4.65
C GLU A 102 16.15 8.37 4.44
N GLU A 103 16.61 9.61 4.64
CA GLU A 103 15.78 10.81 4.48
C GLU A 103 15.29 10.94 3.03
N LEU A 104 16.19 10.76 2.07
CA LEU A 104 15.86 10.75 0.64
C LEU A 104 14.90 9.60 0.31
N ARG A 105 15.20 8.39 0.79
CA ARG A 105 14.35 7.21 0.59
C ARG A 105 12.92 7.44 1.07
N ILE A 106 12.74 8.01 2.26
CA ILE A 106 11.41 8.29 2.81
C ILE A 106 10.72 9.43 2.07
N THR A 107 11.47 10.47 1.66
CA THR A 107 10.93 11.59 0.87
C THR A 107 10.39 11.11 -0.47
N GLU A 108 11.17 10.31 -1.19
CA GLU A 108 10.75 9.71 -2.46
C GLU A 108 9.60 8.70 -2.28
N ALA A 109 9.58 7.96 -1.17
CA ALA A 109 8.49 7.04 -0.86
C ALA A 109 7.17 7.78 -0.60
N LYS A 110 7.21 8.95 0.06
CA LYS A 110 6.05 9.82 0.26
C LYS A 110 5.50 10.33 -1.08
N ASP A 111 6.36 10.80 -1.98
CA ASP A 111 5.92 11.28 -3.30
C ASP A 111 5.33 10.14 -4.15
N ARG A 112 6.00 8.97 -4.18
CA ARG A 112 5.47 7.77 -4.82
C ARG A 112 4.12 7.36 -4.26
N CYS A 113 3.98 7.32 -2.93
CA CYS A 113 2.73 7.00 -2.26
C CYS A 113 1.59 7.95 -2.69
N SER A 114 1.88 9.25 -2.84
CA SER A 114 0.88 10.26 -3.25
C SER A 114 0.38 10.09 -4.69
N THR A 115 1.20 9.50 -5.57
CA THR A 115 0.93 9.42 -7.01
C THR A 115 0.66 8.00 -7.53
N PHE A 116 0.95 6.96 -6.75
CA PHE A 116 0.94 5.57 -7.20
C PHE A 116 -0.37 5.13 -7.88
N TYR A 117 -1.52 5.52 -7.31
CA TYR A 117 -2.84 5.12 -7.83
C TYR A 117 -3.32 5.98 -9.02
N ILE A 118 -2.64 7.09 -9.31
CA ILE A 118 -3.00 8.04 -10.36
C ILE A 118 -1.92 8.16 -11.45
N GLN A 119 -0.78 7.48 -11.30
CA GLN A 119 0.39 7.62 -12.19
C GLN A 119 0.12 7.24 -13.65
N THR A 120 -0.90 6.41 -13.90
CA THR A 120 -1.27 5.94 -15.24
C THR A 120 -2.46 6.70 -15.84
N MET A 121 -2.96 7.76 -15.18
CA MET A 121 -4.09 8.53 -15.70
C MET A 121 -3.68 9.44 -16.84
N LEU A 122 -4.44 9.40 -17.93
CA LEU A 122 -4.30 10.33 -19.04
C LEU A 122 -4.91 11.68 -18.64
N LEU A 123 -4.14 12.75 -18.80
CA LEU A 123 -4.54 14.12 -18.44
C LEU A 123 -4.78 14.96 -19.69
N GLU A 124 -5.88 14.66 -20.38
CA GLU A 124 -6.20 15.27 -21.67
C GLU A 124 -6.86 16.64 -21.51
N THR A 125 -7.69 16.80 -20.47
CA THR A 125 -8.45 18.03 -20.22
C THR A 125 -7.95 18.78 -18.98
N GLU A 126 -8.32 20.06 -18.88
CA GLU A 126 -8.06 20.84 -17.66
C GLU A 126 -8.81 20.25 -16.45
N VAL A 127 -9.99 19.67 -16.67
CA VAL A 127 -10.76 18.98 -15.63
C VAL A 127 -9.99 17.77 -15.10
N ASP A 128 -9.33 16.99 -15.98
CA ASP A 128 -8.52 15.85 -15.55
C ASP A 128 -7.36 16.28 -14.66
N ARG A 129 -6.72 17.41 -14.96
CA ARG A 129 -5.62 17.95 -14.14
C ARG A 129 -6.10 18.42 -12.77
N LEU A 130 -7.29 19.02 -12.70
CA LEU A 130 -7.91 19.42 -11.44
C LEU A 130 -8.27 18.18 -10.60
N ILE A 131 -8.85 17.16 -11.21
CA ILE A 131 -9.18 15.90 -10.53
C ILE A 131 -7.91 15.19 -10.05
N TYR A 132 -6.89 15.07 -10.91
CA TYR A 132 -5.57 14.54 -10.56
C TYR A 132 -4.99 15.25 -9.33
N SER A 133 -5.04 16.58 -9.31
CA SER A 133 -4.53 17.38 -8.20
C SER A 133 -5.29 17.13 -6.91
N GLY A 134 -6.62 16.98 -6.98
CA GLY A 134 -7.45 16.58 -5.84
C GLY A 134 -7.06 15.21 -5.29
N PHE A 135 -6.90 14.20 -6.16
CA PHE A 135 -6.45 12.87 -5.74
C PHE A 135 -5.05 12.89 -5.14
N ARG A 136 -4.11 13.61 -5.77
CA ARG A 136 -2.74 13.73 -5.26
C ARG A 136 -2.74 14.37 -3.87
N ALA A 137 -3.54 15.41 -3.64
CA ALA A 137 -3.64 16.06 -2.34
C ALA A 137 -4.19 15.10 -1.26
N VAL A 138 -5.28 14.38 -1.56
CA VAL A 138 -5.86 13.40 -0.62
C VAL A 138 -4.89 12.26 -0.33
N ASN A 139 -4.26 11.70 -1.37
CA ASN A 139 -3.26 10.64 -1.19
C ASN A 139 -2.06 11.15 -0.41
N ALA A 140 -1.59 12.37 -0.66
CA ALA A 140 -0.49 12.97 0.08
C ALA A 140 -0.82 13.10 1.57
N GLU A 141 -2.05 13.48 1.93
CA GLU A 141 -2.49 13.57 3.33
C GLU A 141 -2.52 12.19 4.02
N ILE A 142 -3.06 11.17 3.33
CA ILE A 142 -3.04 9.78 3.80
C ILE A 142 -1.59 9.32 4.03
N CYS A 143 -0.75 9.47 3.02
CA CYS A 143 0.64 9.02 3.05
C CYS A 143 1.44 9.76 4.12
N ALA A 144 1.32 11.09 4.22
CA ALA A 144 1.99 11.89 5.23
C ALA A 144 1.64 11.40 6.64
N THR A 145 0.35 11.20 6.91
CA THR A 145 -0.13 10.68 8.20
C THR A 145 0.44 9.30 8.51
N LEU A 146 0.36 8.35 7.56
CA LEU A 146 0.85 6.98 7.76
C LEU A 146 2.38 6.96 7.99
N PHE A 147 3.15 7.74 7.23
CA PHE A 147 4.60 7.84 7.43
C PHE A 147 4.95 8.51 8.77
N ASN A 148 4.18 9.50 9.23
CA ASN A 148 4.38 10.08 10.56
C ASN A 148 4.13 9.04 11.66
N ILE A 149 3.05 8.25 11.55
CA ILE A 149 2.76 7.14 12.46
C ILE A 149 3.89 6.11 12.44
N ARG A 150 4.43 5.75 11.27
CA ARG A 150 5.59 4.85 11.15
C ARG A 150 6.78 5.36 11.97
N THR A 151 7.06 6.67 11.94
CA THR A 151 8.14 7.28 12.71
C THR A 151 7.89 7.20 14.22
N PHE A 152 6.66 7.47 14.68
CA PHE A 152 6.29 7.35 16.09
C PHE A 152 6.45 5.92 16.61
N LEU A 153 5.94 4.94 15.87
CA LEU A 153 6.03 3.53 16.23
C LEU A 153 7.48 3.01 16.20
N GLY A 154 8.32 3.48 15.28
CA GLY A 154 9.73 3.11 15.21
C GLY A 154 10.57 3.62 16.39
N SER A 155 10.09 4.63 17.11
CA SER A 155 10.81 5.27 18.20
C SER A 155 10.38 4.77 19.58
N ASN A 156 9.11 4.41 19.79
CA ASN A 156 8.54 4.10 21.12
C ASN A 156 7.47 2.98 21.05
N LEU A 157 7.89 1.71 20.96
CA LEU A 157 6.97 0.58 20.77
C LEU A 157 6.08 0.24 21.99
N ASP A 158 6.42 0.72 23.19
CA ASP A 158 5.77 0.35 24.47
C ASP A 158 5.24 1.55 25.28
N ASP A 159 5.05 2.71 24.64
CA ASP A 159 4.56 3.91 25.32
C ASP A 159 3.06 4.14 25.07
N ASP A 160 2.27 4.10 26.15
CA ASP A 160 0.82 4.35 26.13
C ASP A 160 0.48 5.75 25.56
N ALA A 161 1.36 6.74 25.77
CA ALA A 161 1.18 8.07 25.19
C ALA A 161 1.35 8.05 23.66
N THR A 162 2.37 7.35 23.16
CA THR A 162 2.56 7.11 21.72
C THR A 162 1.35 6.43 21.09
N LEU A 163 0.76 5.41 21.74
CA LEU A 163 -0.45 4.76 21.23
C LEU A 163 -1.65 5.72 21.15
N LYS A 164 -1.80 6.60 22.14
CA LYS A 164 -2.84 7.63 22.14
C LYS A 164 -2.67 8.60 20.97
N ASP A 165 -1.45 9.12 20.78
CA ASP A 165 -1.14 10.07 19.70
C ASP A 165 -1.36 9.45 18.32
N VAL A 166 -0.96 8.18 18.12
CA VAL A 166 -1.21 7.44 16.87
C VAL A 166 -2.71 7.34 16.58
N LYS A 167 -3.52 7.02 17.59
CA LYS A 167 -4.99 6.93 17.44
C LYS A 167 -5.63 8.27 17.13
N GLU A 168 -5.15 9.35 17.73
CA GLU A 168 -5.63 10.70 17.44
C GLU A 168 -5.33 11.11 16.00
N ASN A 169 -4.11 10.81 15.51
CA ASN A 169 -3.74 11.03 14.10
C ASN A 169 -4.64 10.22 13.14
N LEU A 170 -4.88 8.94 13.43
CA LEU A 170 -5.76 8.09 12.61
C LEU A 170 -7.21 8.61 12.58
N ARG A 171 -7.74 9.03 13.73
CA ARG A 171 -9.10 9.59 13.83
C ARG A 171 -9.23 10.92 13.09
N SER A 172 -8.23 11.79 13.21
CA SER A 172 -8.16 13.07 12.48
C SER A 172 -8.14 12.83 10.97
N LEU A 173 -7.34 11.86 10.50
CA LEU A 173 -7.34 11.47 9.09
C LEU A 173 -8.70 10.94 8.64
N MET A 174 -9.33 10.06 9.43
CA MET A 174 -10.67 9.55 9.11
C MET A 174 -11.73 10.66 9.07
N ASP A 175 -11.58 11.71 9.88
CA ASP A 175 -12.43 12.90 9.84
C ASP A 175 -12.24 13.70 8.56
N TYR A 176 -10.99 14.01 8.23
CA TYR A 176 -10.64 14.70 6.99
C TYR A 176 -11.22 13.98 5.77
N LEU A 177 -11.10 12.65 5.73
CA LEU A 177 -11.62 11.81 4.64
C LEU A 177 -13.14 11.59 4.69
N SER A 178 -13.80 11.96 5.80
CA SER A 178 -15.21 11.64 6.07
C SER A 178 -15.51 10.13 6.00
N TRP A 179 -14.54 9.29 6.39
CA TRP A 179 -14.64 7.82 6.24
C TRP A 179 -15.18 7.08 7.46
N ARG A 180 -15.60 7.78 8.52
CA ARG A 180 -16.20 7.16 9.72
C ARG A 180 -17.42 6.27 9.41
N GLY A 181 -18.15 6.54 8.32
CA GLY A 181 -19.36 5.81 7.94
C GLY A 181 -19.16 4.49 7.19
N TYR A 182 -18.03 4.29 6.50
CA TYR A 182 -17.75 3.07 5.72
C TYR A 182 -17.70 1.79 6.58
N VAL A 183 -17.57 1.95 7.90
CA VAL A 183 -17.54 0.89 8.91
C VAL A 183 -18.91 0.19 9.08
N THR A 184 -20.02 0.85 8.73
CA THR A 184 -21.38 0.39 9.12
C THR A 184 -22.13 -0.40 8.05
N THR A 185 -21.68 -0.39 6.79
CA THR A 185 -22.45 -0.94 5.66
C THR A 185 -22.02 -2.34 5.22
N ASP A 186 -20.74 -2.71 5.38
CA ASP A 186 -20.25 -4.02 4.90
C ASP A 186 -20.60 -5.20 5.82
N SER A 187 -20.94 -4.93 7.09
CA SER A 187 -21.40 -5.97 8.02
C SER A 187 -22.87 -6.40 7.80
N LYS A 188 -23.60 -5.75 6.88
CA LYS A 188 -24.98 -6.12 6.52
C LYS A 188 -25.12 -6.89 5.20
N MET A 189 -24.03 -7.15 4.49
CA MET A 189 -24.06 -7.81 3.17
C MET A 189 -23.45 -9.23 3.18
N ALA A 190 -23.40 -9.88 4.34
CA ALA A 190 -23.20 -11.32 4.47
C ALA A 190 -24.49 -11.95 5.01
N ARG A 191 -25.40 -12.29 4.10
CA ARG A 191 -26.47 -13.28 4.30
C ARG A 191 -26.22 -14.43 3.34
#